data_AF-R6Z1Y8-F1
#
_entry.id   AF-R6Z1Y8-F1
#
_cell.length_a   1.000
_cell.length_b   1.000
_cell.length_c   1.000
_cell.angle_alpha   90.00
_cell.angle_beta   90.00
_cell.angle_gamma   90.00
#
_symmetry.space_group_name_H-M   'P 1'
#
loop_
_entity.id
_entity.type
_entity.pdbx_description
1 polymer ?
#
loop_
_entity_poly.entity_id
_entity_poly.type
_entity_poly.pdbx_seq_one_letter_code
_entity_poly.pdbx_strand_id
1 'polypeptide(L)'
;MPFFEAINDKFFNPFCCQNREIYFECISLLIEKSKEIPVLYETDARNCLILYLQNCMYSIETENIGEEVSSRRTPQENASSILRYFRVCGWITSQEIGRSGDNIASVSAYCRKLVDAIHKIFDTNSNSAITNHIFSIYEILKSSFRRDSVRTIRPYSNILLPLIENECDLKNELLILKDSVQEIMRAVTKMSDANSLGQFFLKDELLKRFFNDYFFIKKSGLIPSYIASIERMLRTLRDSELYEQMIKEYRDLKNVDELQAKEKINHQFAELDSFISLEYDQTMGYIDKKINTYYNLYSVRMMMVLNSGANLENVLNQLLLFIKDLDKEERDTVIQQISQSYRQLQVGYISRKSFERRKKVNPNTKNAGIPSDELSMEEKLRLTDELLTATPDQYSMDRVKDYLAEKIPDKGQVSVEEWGVRTREDAMMIASSIIYSGSVGFPYDVVFEEGTVETEVAAISRIKIKRKKYE
;
A
#
# COMPACT_ATOMS: atom_id res chain seq x y z
N MET A 1 -27.98 -5.48 -27.91
CA MET A 1 -28.89 -6.22 -27.01
C MET A 1 -28.41 -6.00 -25.59
N PRO A 2 -29.30 -5.72 -24.63
CA PRO A 2 -28.99 -5.69 -23.20
C PRO A 2 -28.39 -7.02 -22.74
N PHE A 3 -27.45 -6.98 -21.80
CA PHE A 3 -26.73 -8.14 -21.29
C PHE A 3 -27.64 -9.29 -20.83
N PHE A 4 -28.73 -8.97 -20.11
CA PHE A 4 -29.66 -9.97 -19.57
C PHE A 4 -30.64 -10.55 -20.60
N GLU A 5 -30.74 -9.96 -21.80
CA GLU A 5 -31.52 -10.57 -22.89
C GLU A 5 -30.71 -11.63 -23.66
N ALA A 6 -29.38 -11.67 -23.46
CA ALA A 6 -28.49 -12.61 -24.14
C ALA A 6 -28.30 -13.94 -23.38
N ILE A 7 -28.74 -14.03 -22.13
CA ILE A 7 -28.55 -15.19 -21.24
C ILE A 7 -29.89 -15.62 -20.64
N ASN A 8 -29.98 -16.88 -20.21
CA ASN A 8 -31.17 -17.39 -19.52
C ASN A 8 -31.32 -16.71 -18.14
N ASP A 9 -32.55 -16.38 -17.73
CA ASP A 9 -32.84 -15.76 -16.43
C ASP A 9 -32.28 -16.54 -15.24
N LYS A 10 -32.16 -17.87 -15.37
CA LYS A 10 -31.65 -18.78 -14.33
C LYS A 10 -30.16 -19.07 -14.45
N PHE A 11 -29.45 -18.39 -15.35
CA PHE A 11 -28.05 -18.70 -15.69
C PHE A 11 -27.10 -18.62 -14.48
N PHE A 12 -27.34 -17.72 -13.53
CA PHE A 12 -26.48 -17.59 -12.35
C PHE A 12 -26.94 -18.42 -11.14
N ASN A 13 -28.11 -19.07 -11.21
CA ASN A 13 -28.69 -19.78 -10.07
C ASN A 13 -27.78 -20.86 -9.47
N PRO A 14 -27.03 -21.67 -10.26
CA PRO A 14 -26.20 -22.71 -9.66
C PRO A 14 -25.10 -22.18 -8.73
N PHE A 15 -24.69 -20.91 -8.86
CA PHE A 15 -23.72 -20.27 -7.94
C PHE A 15 -24.33 -19.85 -6.60
N CYS A 16 -25.66 -19.74 -6.52
CA CYS A 16 -26.39 -19.30 -5.33
C CYS A 16 -26.98 -20.47 -4.52
N CYS A 17 -26.89 -21.69 -5.05
CA CYS A 17 -27.41 -22.91 -4.45
C CYS A 17 -26.61 -23.38 -3.23
N GLN A 18 -27.20 -24.29 -2.46
CA GLN A 18 -26.53 -24.97 -1.33
C GLN A 18 -25.37 -25.84 -1.82
N ASN A 19 -25.58 -26.55 -2.93
CA ASN A 19 -24.56 -27.43 -3.54
C ASN A 19 -23.69 -26.71 -4.60
N ARG A 20 -23.46 -25.39 -4.48
CA ARG A 20 -22.78 -24.58 -5.49
C ARG A 20 -21.37 -25.07 -5.84
N GLU A 21 -20.59 -25.54 -4.86
CA GLU A 21 -19.24 -26.08 -5.08
C GLU A 21 -19.31 -27.35 -5.96
N ILE A 22 -20.27 -28.24 -5.67
CA ILE A 22 -20.52 -29.46 -6.46
C ILE A 22 -20.93 -29.09 -7.89
N TYR A 23 -21.83 -28.11 -8.05
CA TYR A 23 -22.29 -27.68 -9.37
C TYR A 23 -21.16 -27.06 -10.20
N PHE A 24 -20.30 -26.25 -9.57
CA PHE A 24 -19.15 -25.65 -10.24
C PHE A 24 -18.11 -26.69 -10.69
N GLU A 25 -17.83 -27.69 -9.85
CA GLU A 25 -16.92 -28.79 -10.18
C GLU A 25 -17.50 -29.69 -11.29
N CYS A 26 -18.80 -30.01 -11.20
CA CYS A 26 -19.50 -30.80 -12.22
C CYS A 26 -19.41 -30.14 -13.60
N ILE A 27 -19.69 -28.83 -13.70
CA ILE A 27 -19.64 -28.15 -15.00
C ILE A 27 -18.20 -28.00 -15.51
N SER A 28 -17.23 -27.76 -14.62
CA SER A 28 -15.81 -27.72 -14.97
C SER A 28 -15.33 -29.06 -15.54
N LEU A 29 -15.75 -30.18 -14.93
CA LEU A 29 -15.45 -31.52 -15.44
C LEU A 29 -16.04 -31.75 -16.84
N LEU A 30 -17.29 -31.34 -17.09
CA LEU A 30 -17.91 -31.47 -18.41
C LEU A 30 -17.22 -30.59 -19.46
N ILE A 31 -16.75 -29.40 -19.07
CA ILE A 31 -15.96 -28.52 -19.95
C ILE A 31 -14.66 -29.22 -20.34
N GLU A 32 -13.90 -29.76 -19.38
CA GLU A 32 -12.66 -30.49 -19.67
C GLU A 32 -12.92 -31.71 -20.56
N LYS A 33 -13.94 -32.51 -20.26
CA LYS A 33 -14.29 -33.66 -21.09
C LYS A 33 -14.67 -33.28 -22.51
N SER A 34 -15.37 -32.18 -22.70
CA SER A 34 -15.69 -31.70 -24.05
C SER A 34 -14.48 -31.21 -24.86
N LYS A 35 -13.31 -31.01 -24.24
CA LYS A 35 -12.04 -30.74 -24.96
C LYS A 35 -11.40 -32.03 -25.47
N GLU A 36 -11.65 -33.16 -24.81
CA GLU A 36 -11.10 -34.47 -25.18
C GLU A 36 -11.86 -35.15 -26.34
N ILE A 37 -13.16 -34.87 -26.48
CA ILE A 37 -14.03 -35.55 -27.45
C ILE A 37 -14.77 -34.57 -28.37
N PRO A 38 -14.98 -34.90 -29.67
CA PRO A 38 -15.65 -34.01 -30.63
C PRO A 38 -17.10 -33.66 -30.30
N VAL A 39 -17.85 -34.61 -29.72
CA VAL A 39 -19.25 -34.43 -29.31
C VAL A 39 -19.45 -35.15 -27.99
N LEU A 40 -19.90 -34.43 -26.97
CA LEU A 40 -20.24 -34.97 -25.66
C LEU A 40 -21.71 -35.38 -25.64
N TYR A 41 -21.97 -36.69 -25.53
CA TYR A 41 -23.32 -37.24 -25.39
C TYR A 41 -23.79 -37.22 -23.93
N GLU A 42 -25.11 -37.22 -23.73
CA GLU A 42 -25.72 -37.14 -22.40
C GLU A 42 -25.37 -38.35 -21.53
N THR A 43 -25.27 -39.54 -22.12
CA THR A 43 -24.84 -40.74 -21.40
C THR A 43 -23.40 -40.59 -20.88
N ASP A 44 -22.49 -40.08 -21.71
CA ASP A 44 -21.09 -39.87 -21.32
C ASP A 44 -20.96 -38.77 -20.28
N ALA A 45 -21.68 -37.66 -20.45
CA ALA A 45 -21.75 -36.58 -19.48
C ALA A 45 -22.27 -37.10 -18.13
N ARG A 46 -23.33 -37.91 -18.14
CA ARG A 46 -23.92 -38.51 -16.93
C ARG A 46 -22.93 -39.43 -16.25
N ASN A 47 -22.24 -40.28 -17.00
CA ASN A 47 -21.22 -41.18 -16.45
C ASN A 47 -20.07 -40.40 -15.81
N CYS A 48 -19.63 -39.29 -16.42
CA CYS A 48 -18.62 -38.40 -15.83
C CYS A 48 -19.09 -37.83 -14.48
N LEU A 49 -20.33 -37.34 -14.41
CA LEU A 49 -20.87 -36.82 -13.16
C LEU A 49 -21.07 -37.92 -12.10
N ILE A 50 -21.49 -39.12 -12.49
CA ILE A 50 -21.63 -40.27 -11.58
C ILE A 50 -20.28 -40.58 -10.92
N LEU A 51 -19.21 -40.68 -11.72
CA LEU A 51 -17.87 -40.96 -11.22
C LEU A 51 -17.37 -39.86 -10.28
N TYR A 52 -17.66 -38.59 -10.59
CA TYR A 52 -17.34 -37.47 -9.70
C TYR A 52 -18.12 -37.57 -8.39
N LEU A 53 -19.44 -37.74 -8.43
CA LEU A 53 -20.30 -37.80 -7.24
C LEU A 53 -19.98 -39.00 -6.34
N GLN A 54 -19.53 -40.13 -6.90
CA GLN A 54 -19.07 -41.28 -6.13
C GLN A 54 -17.78 -41.00 -5.34
N ASN A 55 -16.92 -40.11 -5.83
CA ASN A 55 -15.64 -39.73 -5.22
C ASN A 55 -15.68 -38.31 -4.64
N CYS A 56 -16.87 -37.73 -4.47
CA CYS A 56 -17.01 -36.34 -4.07
C CYS A 56 -16.55 -36.16 -2.61
N MET A 57 -15.68 -35.18 -2.39
CA MET A 57 -15.18 -34.82 -1.06
C MET A 57 -16.18 -33.95 -0.27
N TYR A 58 -17.18 -33.38 -0.94
CA TYR A 58 -18.20 -32.52 -0.35
C TYR A 58 -19.43 -33.33 0.07
N SER A 59 -20.01 -32.98 1.22
CA SER A 59 -21.31 -33.52 1.63
C SER A 59 -22.42 -32.95 0.75
N ILE A 60 -23.17 -33.81 0.07
CA ILE A 60 -24.32 -33.40 -0.76
C ILE A 60 -25.46 -32.96 0.17
N GLU A 61 -25.77 -31.67 0.15
CA GLU A 61 -26.89 -31.09 0.88
C GLU A 61 -28.21 -31.37 0.16
N THR A 62 -29.30 -31.55 0.93
CA THR A 62 -30.63 -31.78 0.36
C THR A 62 -31.19 -30.48 -0.19
N GLU A 63 -31.26 -30.38 -1.51
CA GLU A 63 -31.74 -29.20 -2.22
C GLU A 63 -32.77 -29.58 -3.29
N ASN A 64 -33.76 -28.74 -3.53
CA ASN A 64 -34.73 -28.93 -4.61
C ASN A 64 -34.49 -27.93 -5.73
N ILE A 65 -33.91 -28.41 -6.82
CA ILE A 65 -33.60 -27.64 -8.04
C ILE A 65 -34.65 -27.85 -9.15
N GLY A 66 -35.88 -28.24 -8.76
CA GLY A 66 -36.93 -28.80 -9.60
C GLY A 66 -37.04 -30.32 -9.45
N GLU A 67 -35.93 -30.96 -9.08
CA GLU A 67 -35.84 -32.33 -8.57
C GLU A 67 -34.95 -32.30 -7.32
N GLU A 68 -35.22 -33.18 -6.35
CA GLU A 68 -34.41 -33.26 -5.15
C GLU A 68 -33.02 -33.82 -5.48
N VAL A 69 -31.98 -33.11 -5.09
CA VAL A 69 -30.60 -33.59 -5.04
C VAL A 69 -30.27 -33.76 -3.56
N SER A 70 -29.86 -34.96 -3.15
CA SER A 70 -29.50 -35.21 -1.76
C SER A 70 -28.57 -36.41 -1.62
N SER A 71 -27.88 -36.49 -0.48
CA SER A 71 -27.08 -37.66 -0.09
C SER A 71 -27.90 -38.94 0.07
N ARG A 72 -29.24 -38.84 0.14
CA ARG A 72 -30.16 -39.98 0.22
C ARG A 72 -30.46 -40.61 -1.14
N ARG A 73 -30.20 -39.89 -2.23
CA ARG A 73 -30.39 -40.36 -3.61
C ARG A 73 -29.12 -40.99 -4.15
N THR A 74 -29.30 -41.87 -5.13
CA THR A 74 -28.17 -42.50 -5.80
C THR A 74 -27.37 -41.47 -6.61
N PRO A 75 -26.05 -41.65 -6.77
CA PRO A 75 -25.24 -40.80 -7.64
C PRO A 75 -25.80 -40.69 -9.07
N GLN A 76 -26.45 -41.75 -9.57
CA GLN A 76 -27.12 -41.79 -10.87
C GLN A 76 -28.31 -40.84 -10.96
N GLU A 77 -29.17 -40.82 -9.94
CA GLU A 77 -30.32 -39.91 -9.85
C GLU A 77 -29.85 -38.47 -9.70
N ASN A 78 -28.86 -38.23 -8.84
CA ASN A 78 -28.29 -36.91 -8.64
C ASN A 78 -27.62 -36.37 -9.91
N ALA A 79 -26.81 -37.19 -10.62
CA ALA A 79 -26.20 -36.82 -11.88
C ALA A 79 -27.24 -36.44 -12.95
N SER A 80 -28.34 -37.22 -13.04
CA SER A 80 -29.43 -36.95 -13.98
C SER A 80 -30.16 -35.64 -13.62
N SER A 81 -30.42 -35.42 -12.33
CA SER A 81 -31.06 -34.19 -11.81
C SER A 81 -30.20 -32.95 -12.11
N ILE A 82 -28.88 -33.05 -11.89
CA ILE A 82 -27.91 -31.96 -12.14
C ILE A 82 -27.82 -31.64 -13.63
N LEU A 83 -27.73 -32.64 -14.52
CA LEU A 83 -27.72 -32.40 -15.97
C LEU A 83 -28.99 -31.69 -16.45
N ARG A 84 -30.15 -32.13 -15.95
CA ARG A 84 -31.43 -31.48 -16.26
C ARG A 84 -31.43 -30.04 -15.78
N TYR A 85 -30.93 -29.80 -14.57
CA TYR A 85 -30.85 -28.45 -14.00
C TYR A 85 -29.91 -27.53 -14.79
N PHE A 86 -28.73 -28.01 -15.22
CA PHE A 86 -27.82 -27.25 -16.09
C PHE A 86 -28.46 -26.87 -17.42
N ARG A 87 -29.31 -27.74 -17.98
CA ARG A 87 -30.08 -27.42 -19.18
C ARG A 87 -31.12 -26.33 -18.91
N VAL A 88 -31.85 -26.40 -17.79
CA VAL A 88 -32.80 -25.35 -17.37
C VAL A 88 -32.11 -24.00 -17.17
N CYS A 89 -30.87 -23.99 -16.66
CA CYS A 89 -30.07 -22.78 -16.45
C CYS A 89 -29.37 -22.28 -17.73
N GLY A 90 -29.43 -23.02 -18.85
CA GLY A 90 -28.73 -22.66 -20.09
C GLY A 90 -27.20 -22.87 -20.04
N TRP A 91 -26.70 -23.66 -19.09
CA TRP A 91 -25.29 -24.09 -19.05
C TRP A 91 -25.01 -25.19 -20.06
N ILE A 92 -25.98 -26.08 -20.28
CA ILE A 92 -25.97 -27.10 -21.33
C ILE A 92 -27.02 -26.72 -22.39
N THR A 93 -26.72 -27.00 -23.65
CA THR A 93 -27.64 -26.77 -24.77
C THR A 93 -28.96 -27.54 -24.61
N SER A 94 -30.00 -27.07 -25.30
CA SER A 94 -31.27 -27.78 -25.42
C SER A 94 -31.05 -29.19 -26.00
N GLN A 95 -32.03 -30.07 -25.78
CA GLN A 95 -31.96 -31.45 -26.28
C GLN A 95 -31.86 -31.45 -27.81
N GLU A 96 -30.72 -31.92 -28.30
CA GLU A 96 -30.48 -32.18 -29.71
C GLU A 96 -30.08 -33.64 -29.84
N ILE A 97 -30.80 -34.40 -30.68
CA ILE A 97 -30.51 -35.83 -30.89
C ILE A 97 -29.31 -35.93 -31.82
N GLY A 98 -28.22 -36.52 -31.31
CA GLY A 98 -27.03 -36.75 -32.10
C GLY A 98 -27.15 -37.98 -33.00
N ARG A 99 -26.09 -38.24 -33.79
CA ARG A 99 -26.08 -39.33 -34.78
C ARG A 99 -26.24 -40.73 -34.16
N SER A 100 -25.91 -40.88 -32.88
CA SER A 100 -26.06 -42.12 -32.11
C SER A 100 -27.47 -42.36 -31.56
N GLY A 101 -28.38 -41.39 -31.69
CA GLY A 101 -29.71 -41.45 -31.06
C GLY A 101 -29.74 -40.99 -29.61
N ASP A 102 -28.59 -40.69 -29.00
CA ASP A 102 -28.50 -40.06 -27.68
C ASP A 102 -28.51 -38.52 -27.79
N ASN A 103 -28.98 -37.86 -26.74
CA ASN A 103 -28.98 -36.40 -26.66
C ASN A 103 -27.55 -35.88 -26.55
N ILE A 104 -27.29 -34.72 -27.16
CA ILE A 104 -26.04 -34.00 -27.03
C ILE A 104 -26.08 -33.15 -25.74
N ALA A 105 -25.03 -33.23 -24.94
CA ALA A 105 -24.83 -32.47 -23.71
C ALA A 105 -23.72 -31.43 -23.90
N SER A 106 -23.84 -30.60 -24.94
CA SER A 106 -22.84 -29.57 -25.23
C SER A 106 -22.92 -28.43 -24.22
N VAL A 107 -21.80 -28.05 -23.62
CA VAL A 107 -21.71 -26.89 -22.74
C VAL A 107 -21.81 -25.60 -23.57
N SER A 108 -22.69 -24.69 -23.17
CA SER A 108 -22.94 -23.43 -23.88
C SER A 108 -21.71 -22.51 -23.90
N ALA A 109 -21.57 -21.71 -24.96
CA ALA A 109 -20.41 -20.83 -25.14
C ALA A 109 -20.27 -19.78 -24.01
N TYR A 110 -21.39 -19.26 -23.51
CA TYR A 110 -21.40 -18.33 -22.39
C TYR A 110 -20.95 -19.00 -21.08
N CYS A 111 -21.40 -20.23 -20.82
CA CYS A 111 -21.00 -20.99 -19.64
C CYS A 111 -19.49 -21.29 -19.66
N ARG A 112 -18.96 -21.76 -20.81
CA ARG A 112 -17.51 -21.97 -20.99
C ARG A 112 -16.71 -20.71 -20.68
N LYS A 113 -17.08 -19.58 -21.29
CA LYS A 113 -16.40 -18.29 -21.08
C LYS A 113 -16.46 -17.84 -19.62
N LEU A 114 -17.60 -18.03 -18.95
CA LEU A 114 -17.77 -17.67 -17.55
C LEU A 114 -16.87 -18.54 -16.64
N VAL A 115 -16.91 -19.86 -16.81
CA VAL A 115 -16.11 -20.79 -15.99
C VAL A 115 -14.62 -20.56 -16.25
N ASP A 116 -14.20 -20.40 -17.50
CA ASP A 116 -12.81 -20.05 -17.84
C ASP A 116 -12.39 -18.70 -17.22
N ALA A 117 -13.28 -17.71 -17.17
CA ALA A 117 -12.99 -16.43 -16.54
C ALA A 117 -12.86 -16.55 -15.02
N ILE A 118 -13.74 -17.33 -14.37
CA ILE A 118 -13.67 -17.61 -12.93
C ILE A 118 -12.35 -18.31 -12.62
N HIS A 119 -12.01 -19.38 -13.34
CA HIS A 119 -10.72 -20.06 -13.18
C HIS A 119 -9.56 -19.09 -13.39
N LYS A 120 -9.56 -18.25 -14.43
CA LYS A 120 -8.50 -17.25 -14.61
C LYS A 120 -8.39 -16.23 -13.47
N ILE A 121 -9.49 -15.84 -12.85
CA ILE A 121 -9.50 -14.89 -11.72
C ILE A 121 -8.89 -15.54 -10.47
N PHE A 122 -9.18 -16.83 -10.23
CA PHE A 122 -8.82 -17.51 -8.98
C PHE A 122 -7.55 -18.38 -9.08
N ASP A 123 -7.26 -19.02 -10.21
CA ASP A 123 -6.04 -19.80 -10.50
C ASP A 123 -4.85 -18.93 -10.94
N THR A 124 -4.77 -17.68 -10.50
CA THR A 124 -3.75 -16.71 -10.96
C THR A 124 -2.36 -17.02 -10.38
N ASN A 125 -1.76 -18.14 -10.78
CA ASN A 125 -0.34 -18.45 -10.63
C ASN A 125 0.55 -17.58 -11.57
N SER A 126 -0.02 -16.61 -12.28
CA SER A 126 0.73 -15.71 -13.18
C SER A 126 1.37 -14.56 -12.41
N ASN A 127 2.45 -14.88 -11.70
CA ASN A 127 3.38 -13.96 -11.02
C ASN A 127 4.14 -13.00 -11.98
N SER A 128 3.58 -12.64 -13.14
CA SER A 128 4.23 -11.81 -14.17
C SER A 128 3.29 -11.01 -15.10
N ALA A 129 2.00 -10.86 -14.76
CA ALA A 129 1.00 -10.22 -15.63
C ALA A 129 1.42 -8.81 -16.09
N ILE A 130 1.79 -7.94 -15.14
CA ILE A 130 2.19 -6.54 -15.40
C ILE A 130 3.34 -6.46 -16.43
N THR A 131 4.41 -7.23 -16.23
CA THR A 131 5.56 -7.20 -17.15
C THR A 131 5.24 -7.78 -18.51
N ASN A 132 4.37 -8.79 -18.57
CA ASN A 132 3.96 -9.38 -19.83
C ASN A 132 3.20 -8.37 -20.68
N HIS A 133 2.32 -7.55 -20.09
CA HIS A 133 1.65 -6.47 -20.80
C HIS A 133 2.64 -5.42 -21.31
N ILE A 134 3.60 -4.97 -20.49
CA ILE A 134 4.64 -4.01 -20.92
C ILE A 134 5.47 -4.57 -22.08
N PHE A 135 5.93 -5.83 -21.98
CA PHE A 135 6.68 -6.47 -23.06
C PHE A 135 5.84 -6.70 -24.31
N SER A 136 4.55 -6.99 -24.15
CA SER A 136 3.63 -7.18 -25.28
C SER A 136 3.40 -5.88 -26.01
N ILE A 137 3.15 -4.77 -25.30
CA ILE A 137 3.07 -3.42 -25.87
C ILE A 137 4.35 -3.09 -26.65
N TYR A 138 5.51 -3.34 -26.03
CA TYR A 138 6.80 -3.11 -26.68
C TYR A 138 7.00 -3.95 -27.95
N GLU A 139 6.72 -5.25 -27.92
CA GLU A 139 6.92 -6.13 -29.08
C GLU A 139 5.87 -5.88 -30.19
N ILE A 140 4.63 -5.51 -29.85
CA ILE A 140 3.63 -5.06 -30.84
C ILE A 140 4.15 -3.81 -31.57
N LEU A 141 4.61 -2.80 -30.83
CA LEU A 141 5.16 -1.58 -31.43
C LEU A 141 6.40 -1.87 -32.25
N LYS A 142 7.38 -2.57 -31.69
CA LYS A 142 8.62 -2.92 -32.40
C LYS A 142 8.37 -3.75 -33.66
N SER A 143 7.40 -4.66 -33.64
CA SER A 143 7.03 -5.45 -34.83
C SER A 143 6.28 -4.63 -35.87
N SER A 144 5.57 -3.56 -35.49
CA SER A 144 4.89 -2.66 -36.45
C SER A 144 5.86 -1.89 -37.35
N PHE A 145 7.08 -1.59 -36.86
CA PHE A 145 8.10 -0.86 -37.63
C PHE A 145 8.98 -1.77 -38.53
N ARG A 146 8.72 -3.08 -38.58
CA ARG A 146 9.45 -4.00 -39.48
C ARG A 146 8.85 -3.96 -40.88
N ARG A 147 9.70 -3.92 -41.92
CA ARG A 147 9.32 -3.71 -43.33
C ARG A 147 8.34 -4.76 -43.91
N ASP A 148 8.26 -5.97 -43.32
CA ASP A 148 7.38 -7.07 -43.77
C ASP A 148 6.39 -7.54 -42.67
N SER A 149 5.96 -6.64 -41.80
CA SER A 149 5.09 -7.04 -40.69
C SER A 149 3.67 -7.33 -41.17
N VAL A 150 3.14 -8.53 -40.88
CA VAL A 150 1.73 -8.90 -41.12
C VAL A 150 0.76 -7.91 -40.42
N ARG A 151 1.26 -7.21 -39.39
CA ARG A 151 0.48 -6.21 -38.64
C ARG A 151 0.17 -4.95 -39.45
N THR A 152 0.93 -4.62 -40.51
CA THR A 152 0.67 -3.44 -41.34
C THR A 152 -0.47 -3.63 -42.34
N ILE A 153 -0.94 -4.87 -42.55
CA ILE A 153 -2.08 -5.17 -43.44
C ILE A 153 -3.40 -4.64 -42.86
N ARG A 154 -3.56 -4.74 -41.53
CA ARG A 154 -4.72 -4.26 -40.76
C ARG A 154 -4.24 -3.57 -39.48
N PRO A 155 -3.67 -2.36 -39.59
CA PRO A 155 -2.99 -1.71 -38.47
C PRO A 155 -3.92 -1.37 -37.31
N TYR A 156 -5.20 -1.07 -37.53
CA TYR A 156 -6.13 -0.81 -36.42
C TYR A 156 -6.35 -2.08 -35.61
N SER A 157 -6.72 -3.19 -36.27
CA SER A 157 -7.01 -4.45 -35.59
C SER A 157 -5.78 -5.17 -35.06
N ASN A 158 -4.62 -5.05 -35.71
CA ASN A 158 -3.42 -5.82 -35.39
C ASN A 158 -2.38 -5.06 -34.56
N ILE A 159 -2.51 -3.72 -34.45
CA ILE A 159 -1.60 -2.87 -33.68
C ILE A 159 -2.40 -2.11 -32.63
N LEU A 160 -3.27 -1.19 -33.03
CA LEU A 160 -3.89 -0.25 -32.09
C LEU A 160 -4.80 -0.96 -31.07
N LEU A 161 -5.69 -1.84 -31.54
CA LEU A 161 -6.62 -2.55 -30.65
C LEU A 161 -5.86 -3.43 -29.61
N PRO A 162 -4.89 -4.28 -29.99
CA PRO A 162 -4.05 -4.99 -29.03
C PRO A 162 -3.26 -4.09 -28.07
N LEU A 163 -2.83 -2.90 -28.50
CA LEU A 163 -2.14 -1.95 -27.61
C LEU A 163 -3.07 -1.44 -26.52
N ILE A 164 -4.30 -1.06 -26.89
CA ILE A 164 -5.32 -0.59 -25.95
C ILE A 164 -5.72 -1.70 -24.97
N GLU A 165 -5.88 -2.94 -25.44
CA GLU A 165 -6.19 -4.07 -24.57
C GLU A 165 -5.10 -4.28 -23.52
N ASN A 166 -3.82 -4.32 -23.94
CA ASN A 166 -2.71 -4.49 -23.00
C ASN A 166 -2.51 -3.29 -22.08
N GLU A 167 -2.79 -2.06 -22.54
CA GLU A 167 -2.74 -0.88 -21.68
C GLU A 167 -3.84 -0.91 -20.61
N CYS A 168 -5.08 -1.25 -20.99
CA CYS A 168 -6.19 -1.41 -20.05
C CYS A 168 -5.91 -2.49 -19.01
N ASP A 169 -5.41 -3.66 -19.44
CA ASP A 169 -5.03 -4.75 -18.53
C ASP A 169 -3.90 -4.32 -17.60
N LEU A 170 -2.86 -3.66 -18.12
CA LEU A 170 -1.77 -3.11 -17.32
C LEU A 170 -2.26 -2.09 -16.27
N LYS A 171 -3.17 -1.20 -16.66
CA LYS A 171 -3.79 -0.22 -15.76
C LYS A 171 -4.58 -0.90 -14.66
N ASN A 172 -5.37 -1.93 -14.98
CA ASN A 172 -6.13 -2.71 -14.00
C ASN A 172 -5.21 -3.43 -13.02
N GLU A 173 -4.15 -4.08 -13.50
CA GLU A 173 -3.17 -4.76 -12.63
C GLU A 173 -2.44 -3.79 -11.69
N LEU A 174 -2.08 -2.59 -12.17
CA LEU A 174 -1.49 -1.55 -11.32
C LEU A 174 -2.49 -1.02 -10.27
N LEU A 175 -3.78 -0.94 -10.59
CA LEU A 175 -4.82 -0.57 -9.63
C LEU A 175 -5.01 -1.67 -8.57
N ILE A 176 -5.03 -2.94 -8.97
CA ILE A 176 -5.08 -4.08 -8.03
C ILE A 176 -3.85 -4.03 -7.10
N LEU A 177 -2.66 -3.77 -7.65
CA LEU A 177 -1.45 -3.62 -6.84
C LEU A 177 -1.55 -2.44 -5.87
N LYS A 178 -2.11 -1.32 -6.31
CA LYS A 178 -2.34 -0.13 -5.47
C LYS A 178 -3.32 -0.42 -4.32
N ASP A 179 -4.44 -1.08 -4.61
CA ASP A 179 -5.51 -1.31 -3.66
C ASP A 179 -5.15 -2.42 -2.66
N SER A 180 -4.44 -3.46 -3.11
CA SER A 180 -3.92 -4.51 -2.23
C SER A 180 -2.99 -3.97 -1.14
N VAL A 181 -2.15 -2.94 -1.39
CA VAL A 181 -1.37 -2.29 -0.31
C VAL A 181 -2.28 -1.72 0.77
N GLN A 182 -3.41 -1.13 0.37
CA GLN A 182 -4.35 -0.53 1.29
C GLN A 182 -5.08 -1.57 2.12
N GLU A 183 -5.44 -2.71 1.52
CA GLU A 183 -6.02 -3.84 2.23
C GLU A 183 -5.02 -4.46 3.22
N ILE A 184 -3.78 -4.68 2.80
CA ILE A 184 -2.70 -5.17 3.67
C ILE A 184 -2.51 -4.23 4.88
N MET A 185 -2.45 -2.91 4.66
CA MET A 185 -2.31 -1.93 5.75
C MET A 185 -3.48 -2.01 6.74
N ARG A 186 -4.71 -2.17 6.25
CA ARG A 186 -5.91 -2.33 7.10
C ARG A 186 -5.87 -3.63 7.90
N ALA A 187 -5.44 -4.73 7.28
CA ALA A 187 -5.31 -6.03 7.95
C ALA A 187 -4.28 -5.97 9.09
N VAL A 188 -3.07 -5.45 8.82
CA VAL A 188 -2.00 -5.30 9.82
C VAL A 188 -2.42 -4.43 10.99
N THR A 189 -3.22 -3.39 10.75
CA THR A 189 -3.71 -2.49 11.82
C THR A 189 -4.69 -3.19 12.76
N LYS A 190 -5.53 -4.10 12.24
CA LYS A 190 -6.55 -4.82 13.03
C LYS A 190 -5.96 -5.94 13.89
N MET A 191 -4.83 -6.52 13.51
CA MET A 191 -4.21 -7.64 14.24
C MET A 191 -3.67 -7.18 15.59
N SER A 192 -4.03 -7.89 16.66
CA SER A 192 -3.67 -7.56 18.04
C SER A 192 -2.48 -8.34 18.60
N ASP A 193 -2.17 -9.51 18.05
CA ASP A 193 -1.19 -10.45 18.61
C ASP A 193 -0.07 -10.83 17.61
N ALA A 194 1.07 -11.25 18.17
CA ALA A 194 2.31 -11.47 17.41
C ALA A 194 2.19 -12.67 16.48
N ASN A 195 1.41 -13.67 16.90
CA ASN A 195 1.25 -14.92 16.16
C ASN A 195 0.39 -14.68 14.91
N SER A 196 -0.71 -13.93 15.02
CA SER A 196 -1.53 -13.51 13.88
C SER A 196 -0.75 -12.63 12.90
N LEU A 197 0.07 -11.70 13.39
CA LEU A 197 0.97 -10.90 12.54
C LEU A 197 2.02 -11.76 11.81
N GLY A 198 2.64 -12.70 12.53
CA GLY A 198 3.62 -13.63 11.95
C GLY A 198 2.98 -14.59 10.92
N GLN A 199 1.80 -15.12 11.21
CA GLN A 199 1.06 -15.98 10.27
C GLN A 199 0.64 -15.24 9.02
N PHE A 200 0.15 -14.00 9.15
CA PHE A 200 -0.18 -13.15 8.01
C PHE A 200 1.03 -12.92 7.11
N PHE A 201 2.21 -12.66 7.67
CA PHE A 201 3.41 -12.47 6.86
C PHE A 201 3.89 -13.75 6.13
N LEU A 202 3.76 -14.92 6.79
CA LEU A 202 4.30 -16.19 6.27
C LEU A 202 3.35 -16.93 5.32
N LYS A 203 2.04 -16.86 5.56
CA LYS A 203 1.03 -17.69 4.90
C LYS A 203 0.14 -16.94 3.93
N ASP A 204 0.09 -15.62 3.97
CA ASP A 204 -0.83 -14.88 3.11
C ASP A 204 -0.33 -14.85 1.66
N GLU A 205 -1.12 -15.46 0.77
CA GLU A 205 -0.89 -15.50 -0.67
C GLU A 205 -0.97 -14.11 -1.31
N LEU A 206 -1.83 -13.23 -0.79
CA LEU A 206 -1.96 -11.85 -1.25
C LEU A 206 -0.64 -11.09 -1.01
N LEU A 207 -0.03 -11.29 0.15
CA LEU A 207 1.23 -10.63 0.50
C LEU A 207 2.40 -11.14 -0.36
N LYS A 208 2.44 -12.46 -0.62
CA LYS A 208 3.44 -13.06 -1.52
C LYS A 208 3.30 -12.55 -2.95
N ARG A 209 2.08 -12.54 -3.49
CA ARG A 209 1.76 -12.00 -4.82
C ARG A 209 2.17 -10.54 -4.93
N PHE A 210 1.72 -9.72 -3.98
CA PHE A 210 2.02 -8.31 -3.91
C PHE A 210 3.52 -8.01 -3.98
N PHE A 211 4.31 -8.65 -3.10
CA PHE A 211 5.74 -8.39 -3.05
C PHE A 211 6.47 -8.91 -4.29
N ASN A 212 6.06 -10.06 -4.83
CA ASN A 212 6.63 -10.58 -6.06
C ASN A 212 6.42 -9.59 -7.21
N ASP A 213 5.18 -9.17 -7.46
CA ASP A 213 4.85 -8.25 -8.57
C ASP A 213 5.58 -6.92 -8.42
N TYR A 214 5.52 -6.31 -7.23
CA TYR A 214 6.20 -5.04 -6.96
C TYR A 214 7.73 -5.13 -7.08
N PHE A 215 8.36 -6.13 -6.45
CA PHE A 215 9.81 -6.27 -6.50
C PHE A 215 10.29 -6.61 -7.90
N PHE A 216 9.50 -7.33 -8.70
CA PHE A 216 9.89 -7.65 -10.07
C PHE A 216 9.91 -6.40 -10.94
N ILE A 217 8.91 -5.52 -10.85
CA ILE A 217 8.88 -4.23 -11.57
C ILE A 217 10.10 -3.38 -11.18
N LYS A 218 10.44 -3.34 -9.88
CA LYS A 218 11.53 -2.49 -9.36
C LYS A 218 12.93 -3.06 -9.60
N LYS A 219 13.12 -4.37 -9.46
CA LYS A 219 14.43 -5.05 -9.60
C LYS A 219 14.78 -5.39 -11.04
N SER A 220 13.79 -5.52 -11.94
CA SER A 220 14.05 -5.90 -13.33
C SER A 220 14.96 -4.91 -14.06
N GLY A 221 15.04 -3.64 -13.64
CA GLY A 221 15.97 -2.61 -14.17
C GLY A 221 15.74 -2.20 -15.63
N LEU A 222 15.14 -3.08 -16.43
CA LEU A 222 14.86 -2.91 -17.85
C LEU A 222 13.51 -2.23 -18.09
N ILE A 223 12.55 -2.34 -17.17
CA ILE A 223 11.19 -1.82 -17.32
C ILE A 223 11.17 -0.31 -17.63
N PRO A 224 11.90 0.57 -16.91
CA PRO A 224 11.95 2.00 -17.25
C PRO A 224 12.46 2.26 -18.68
N SER A 225 13.42 1.46 -19.15
CA SER A 225 13.95 1.56 -20.52
C SER A 225 12.91 1.14 -21.57
N TYR A 226 12.17 0.06 -21.30
CA TYR A 226 11.07 -0.37 -22.15
C TYR A 226 9.96 0.67 -22.24
N ILE A 227 9.53 1.25 -21.13
CA ILE A 227 8.52 2.32 -21.09
C ILE A 227 8.97 3.54 -21.90
N ALA A 228 10.21 4.00 -21.70
CA ALA A 228 10.76 5.10 -22.49
C ALA A 228 10.84 4.78 -23.99
N SER A 229 11.13 3.52 -24.34
CA SER A 229 11.13 3.09 -25.74
C SER A 229 9.73 2.99 -26.33
N ILE A 230 8.74 2.52 -25.57
CA ILE A 230 7.32 2.48 -25.93
C ILE A 230 6.83 3.90 -26.24
N GLU A 231 7.11 4.86 -25.35
CA GLU A 231 6.72 6.27 -25.54
C GLU A 231 7.26 6.84 -26.87
N ARG A 232 8.55 6.60 -27.17
CA ARG A 232 9.14 7.04 -28.44
C ARG A 232 8.48 6.38 -29.65
N MET A 233 8.23 5.07 -29.57
CA MET A 233 7.59 4.31 -30.63
C MET A 233 6.14 4.73 -30.87
N LEU A 234 5.36 5.03 -29.83
CA LEU A 234 3.99 5.55 -29.96
C LEU A 234 3.98 6.89 -30.69
N ARG A 235 4.88 7.81 -30.35
CA ARG A 235 5.04 9.08 -31.08
C ARG A 235 5.36 8.86 -32.55
N THR A 236 6.32 7.98 -32.85
CA THR A 236 6.66 7.64 -34.26
C THR A 236 5.51 6.98 -35.00
N LEU A 237 4.71 6.13 -34.33
CA LEU A 237 3.55 5.47 -34.94
C LEU A 237 2.48 6.50 -35.32
N ARG A 238 2.24 7.50 -34.47
CA ARG A 238 1.27 8.58 -34.72
C ARG A 238 1.63 9.44 -35.94
N ASP A 239 2.93 9.66 -36.17
CA ASP A 239 3.43 10.46 -37.30
C ASP A 239 3.61 9.62 -38.59
N SER A 240 3.28 8.32 -38.56
CA SER A 240 3.50 7.39 -39.67
C SER A 240 2.30 7.24 -40.60
N GLU A 241 2.53 6.73 -41.81
CA GLU A 241 1.45 6.37 -42.75
C GLU A 241 0.48 5.30 -42.19
N LEU A 242 0.90 4.52 -41.19
CA LEU A 242 0.06 3.53 -40.54
C LEU A 242 -1.11 4.18 -39.79
N TYR A 243 -0.92 5.40 -39.25
CA TYR A 243 -1.99 6.11 -38.55
C TYR A 243 -3.16 6.43 -39.49
N GLU A 244 -2.87 6.93 -40.70
CA GLU A 244 -3.91 7.20 -41.71
C GLU A 244 -4.59 5.90 -42.20
N GLN A 245 -3.83 4.80 -42.27
CA GLN A 245 -4.40 3.49 -42.59
C GLN A 245 -5.31 2.94 -41.48
N MET A 246 -5.00 3.21 -40.20
CA MET A 246 -5.87 2.85 -39.07
C MET A 246 -7.22 3.55 -39.13
N ILE A 247 -7.24 4.84 -39.50
CA ILE A 247 -8.49 5.61 -39.65
C ILE A 247 -9.36 5.00 -40.74
N LYS A 248 -8.77 4.67 -41.90
CA LYS A 248 -9.48 4.03 -43.01
C LYS A 248 -10.04 2.66 -42.63
N GLU A 249 -9.24 1.82 -41.98
CA GLU A 249 -9.68 0.51 -41.51
C GLU A 249 -10.83 0.63 -40.49
N TYR A 250 -10.71 1.56 -39.53
CA TYR A 250 -11.76 1.77 -38.52
C TYR A 250 -13.08 2.23 -39.15
N ARG A 251 -12.99 3.16 -40.12
CA ARG A 251 -14.12 3.65 -40.90
C ARG A 251 -14.86 2.49 -41.57
N ASP A 252 -14.13 1.61 -42.26
CA ASP A 252 -14.70 0.47 -42.98
C ASP A 252 -15.30 -0.56 -42.02
N LEU A 253 -14.64 -0.84 -40.89
CA LEU A 253 -15.09 -1.83 -39.91
C LEU A 253 -16.33 -1.38 -39.12
N LYS A 254 -16.45 -0.09 -38.81
CA LYS A 254 -17.54 0.45 -37.98
C LYS A 254 -18.60 1.20 -38.77
N ASN A 255 -18.39 1.38 -40.07
CA ASN A 255 -19.29 2.07 -40.99
C ASN A 255 -19.66 3.49 -40.48
N VAL A 256 -18.64 4.25 -40.10
CA VAL A 256 -18.75 5.62 -39.55
C VAL A 256 -18.15 6.65 -40.51
N ASP A 257 -18.38 7.94 -40.23
CA ASP A 257 -17.75 9.02 -40.99
C ASP A 257 -16.25 9.16 -40.66
N GLU A 258 -15.48 9.73 -41.59
CA GLU A 258 -14.03 9.90 -41.46
C GLU A 258 -13.65 10.81 -40.29
N LEU A 259 -14.44 11.85 -40.01
CA LEU A 259 -14.26 12.73 -38.86
C LEU A 259 -14.42 11.96 -37.54
N GLN A 260 -15.48 11.14 -37.44
CA GLN A 260 -15.75 10.33 -36.24
C GLN A 260 -14.69 9.25 -36.03
N ALA A 261 -14.22 8.62 -37.11
CA ALA A 261 -13.12 7.66 -37.07
C ALA A 261 -11.84 8.32 -36.54
N LYS A 262 -11.49 9.49 -37.09
CA LYS A 262 -10.29 10.24 -36.68
C LYS A 262 -10.36 10.70 -35.23
N GLU A 263 -11.50 11.21 -34.77
CA GLU A 263 -11.70 11.56 -33.36
C GLU A 263 -11.51 10.36 -32.43
N LYS A 264 -12.07 9.19 -32.79
CA LYS A 264 -11.96 8.00 -31.96
C LYS A 264 -10.52 7.48 -31.88
N ILE A 265 -9.83 7.41 -33.01
CA ILE A 265 -8.42 6.99 -33.07
C ILE A 265 -7.53 7.98 -32.30
N ASN A 266 -7.75 9.29 -32.46
CA ASN A 266 -7.01 10.30 -31.70
C ASN A 266 -7.20 10.17 -30.21
N HIS A 267 -8.44 9.95 -29.76
CA HIS A 267 -8.73 9.75 -28.36
C HIS A 267 -8.00 8.52 -27.80
N GLN A 268 -8.02 7.39 -28.53
CA GLN A 268 -7.30 6.18 -28.14
C GLN A 268 -5.79 6.38 -28.05
N PHE A 269 -5.17 7.08 -29.01
CA PHE A 269 -3.75 7.43 -28.92
C PHE A 269 -3.45 8.37 -27.76
N ALA A 270 -4.34 9.34 -27.49
CA ALA A 270 -4.17 10.27 -26.37
C ALA A 270 -4.28 9.56 -25.01
N GLU A 271 -5.17 8.57 -24.88
CA GLU A 271 -5.27 7.72 -23.69
C GLU A 271 -3.99 6.90 -23.49
N LEU A 272 -3.50 6.23 -24.54
CA LEU A 272 -2.25 5.49 -24.52
C LEU A 272 -1.04 6.37 -24.12
N ASP A 273 -0.90 7.53 -24.76
CA ASP A 273 0.17 8.49 -24.47
C ASP A 273 0.07 9.02 -23.03
N SER A 274 -1.14 9.40 -22.58
CA SER A 274 -1.39 9.88 -21.21
C SER A 274 -0.98 8.83 -20.17
N PHE A 275 -1.40 7.59 -20.40
CA PHE A 275 -1.14 6.51 -19.48
C PHE A 275 0.35 6.19 -19.36
N ILE A 276 1.03 5.98 -20.50
CA ILE A 276 2.44 5.57 -20.54
C ILE A 276 3.37 6.69 -20.04
N SER A 277 3.14 7.95 -20.43
CA SER A 277 4.03 9.06 -20.09
C SER A 277 3.83 9.60 -18.67
N LEU A 278 2.60 9.55 -18.14
CA LEU A 278 2.26 10.23 -16.88
C LEU A 278 1.67 9.28 -15.84
N GLU A 279 0.55 8.61 -16.14
CA GLU A 279 -0.23 7.88 -15.13
C GLU A 279 0.54 6.68 -14.57
N TYR A 280 1.33 6.00 -15.41
CA TYR A 280 2.17 4.89 -15.00
C TYR A 280 3.16 5.29 -13.89
N ASP A 281 3.95 6.35 -14.11
CA ASP A 281 4.96 6.81 -13.15
C ASP A 281 4.31 7.35 -11.87
N GLN A 282 3.20 8.09 -11.99
CA GLN A 282 2.45 8.57 -10.84
C GLN A 282 1.90 7.41 -9.98
N THR A 283 1.33 6.40 -10.62
CA THR A 283 0.76 5.24 -9.94
C THR A 283 1.87 4.44 -9.26
N MET A 284 2.99 4.21 -9.94
CA MET A 284 4.13 3.52 -9.36
C MET A 284 4.76 4.30 -8.20
N GLY A 285 4.91 5.62 -8.34
CA GLY A 285 5.41 6.49 -7.28
C GLY A 285 4.50 6.52 -6.04
N TYR A 286 3.18 6.41 -6.24
CA TYR A 286 2.24 6.25 -5.14
C TYR A 286 2.38 4.89 -4.44
N ILE A 287 2.47 3.81 -5.22
CA ILE A 287 2.69 2.45 -4.71
C ILE A 287 3.98 2.38 -3.88
N ASP A 288 5.08 2.94 -4.39
CA ASP A 288 6.37 3.05 -3.70
C ASP A 288 6.23 3.72 -2.31
N LYS A 289 5.56 4.86 -2.25
CA LYS A 289 5.31 5.59 -0.98
C LYS A 289 4.49 4.76 -0.01
N LYS A 290 3.45 4.08 -0.50
CA LYS A 290 2.57 3.25 0.34
C LYS A 290 3.27 2.01 0.88
N ILE A 291 4.15 1.39 0.10
CA ILE A 291 4.95 0.24 0.56
C ILE A 291 5.91 0.65 1.68
N ASN A 292 6.60 1.79 1.52
CA ASN A 292 7.45 2.31 2.59
C ASN A 292 6.63 2.62 3.86
N THR A 293 5.42 3.16 3.68
CA THR A 293 4.48 3.39 4.78
C THR A 293 4.06 2.08 5.46
N TYR A 294 3.76 1.05 4.67
CA TYR A 294 3.47 -0.30 5.15
C TYR A 294 4.63 -0.86 5.98
N TYR A 295 5.86 -0.82 5.48
CA TYR A 295 7.02 -1.34 6.22
C TYR A 295 7.18 -0.64 7.56
N ASN A 296 7.07 0.69 7.59
CA ASN A 296 7.13 1.46 8.83
C ASN A 296 5.99 1.08 9.78
N LEU A 297 4.76 0.98 9.28
CA LEU A 297 3.60 0.62 10.08
C LEU A 297 3.71 -0.81 10.63
N TYR A 298 4.15 -1.76 9.81
CA TYR A 298 4.40 -3.13 10.21
C TYR A 298 5.49 -3.21 11.27
N SER A 299 6.63 -2.52 11.10
CA SER A 299 7.69 -2.47 12.11
C SER A 299 7.19 -1.87 13.44
N VAL A 300 6.43 -0.77 13.39
CA VAL A 300 5.82 -0.17 14.58
C VAL A 300 4.83 -1.13 15.25
N ARG A 301 3.99 -1.79 14.46
CA ARG A 301 3.00 -2.74 14.99
C ARG A 301 3.67 -3.95 15.60
N MET A 302 4.69 -4.51 14.96
CA MET A 302 5.49 -5.62 15.48
C MET A 302 6.17 -5.22 16.81
N MET A 303 6.71 -3.99 16.92
CA MET A 303 7.23 -3.49 18.19
C MET A 303 6.14 -3.38 19.27
N MET A 304 4.97 -2.83 18.94
CA MET A 304 3.85 -2.72 19.91
C MET A 304 3.38 -4.09 20.41
N VAL A 305 3.28 -5.05 19.50
CA VAL A 305 2.73 -6.37 19.78
C VAL A 305 3.76 -7.27 20.46
N LEU A 306 5.04 -7.22 20.09
CA LEU A 306 6.10 -7.88 20.86
C LEU A 306 6.27 -7.29 22.27
N ASN A 307 6.00 -6.00 22.44
CA ASN A 307 6.02 -5.35 23.75
C ASN A 307 4.74 -5.55 24.58
N SER A 308 3.71 -6.23 24.02
CA SER A 308 2.48 -6.72 24.68
C SER A 308 2.22 -6.16 26.10
N GLY A 309 1.81 -4.89 26.19
CA GLY A 309 1.26 -4.30 27.43
C GLY A 309 2.22 -4.09 28.60
N ALA A 310 3.48 -4.50 28.54
CA ALA A 310 4.48 -4.05 29.49
C ALA A 310 4.79 -2.60 29.13
N ASN A 311 4.08 -1.67 29.75
CA ASN A 311 4.46 -0.28 29.74
C ASN A 311 5.86 -0.25 30.37
N LEU A 312 6.89 -0.30 29.52
CA LEU A 312 8.28 -0.52 29.93
C LEU A 312 8.66 0.56 30.93
N GLU A 313 8.07 1.74 30.76
CA GLU A 313 8.08 2.85 31.72
C GLU A 313 7.49 2.47 33.08
N ASN A 314 6.32 1.83 33.17
CA ASN A 314 5.78 1.33 34.45
C ASN A 314 6.63 0.23 35.06
N VAL A 315 7.16 -0.71 34.27
CA VAL A 315 8.01 -1.79 34.78
C VAL A 315 9.35 -1.24 35.27
N LEU A 316 9.96 -0.30 34.53
CA LEU A 316 11.13 0.45 34.98
C LEU A 316 10.80 1.27 36.22
N ASN A 317 9.66 1.94 36.27
CA ASN A 317 9.28 2.75 37.43
C ASN A 317 9.06 1.87 38.67
N GLN A 318 8.40 0.72 38.53
CA GLN A 318 8.27 -0.28 39.59
C GLN A 318 9.63 -0.82 40.04
N LEU A 319 10.52 -1.12 39.10
CA LEU A 319 11.88 -1.55 39.40
C LEU A 319 12.68 -0.46 40.14
N LEU A 320 12.59 0.79 39.69
CA LEU A 320 13.27 1.93 40.30
C LEU A 320 12.71 2.26 41.68
N LEU A 321 11.39 2.16 41.88
CA LEU A 321 10.75 2.30 43.19
C LEU A 321 11.17 1.18 44.13
N PHE A 322 11.20 -0.06 43.65
CA PHE A 322 11.72 -1.20 44.40
C PHE A 322 13.17 -0.98 44.83
N ILE A 323 14.05 -0.56 43.91
CA ILE A 323 15.47 -0.28 44.19
C ILE A 323 15.65 0.91 45.15
N LYS A 324 14.78 1.92 45.08
CA LYS A 324 14.83 3.11 45.95
C LYS A 324 14.66 2.75 47.42
N ASP A 325 13.77 1.81 47.72
CA ASP A 325 13.38 1.46 49.08
C ASP A 325 14.32 0.41 49.73
N LEU A 326 15.28 -0.13 48.97
CA LEU A 326 16.30 -1.08 49.46
C LEU A 326 17.51 -0.38 50.10
N ASP A 327 18.09 -1.03 51.10
CA ASP A 327 19.36 -0.64 51.72
C ASP A 327 20.54 -0.80 50.75
N LYS A 328 21.65 -0.11 51.02
CA LYS A 328 22.82 -0.06 50.11
C LYS A 328 23.34 -1.44 49.71
N GLU A 329 23.47 -2.37 50.65
CA GLU A 329 24.01 -3.70 50.38
C GLU A 329 23.06 -4.56 49.54
N GLU A 330 21.76 -4.48 49.81
CA GLU A 330 20.73 -5.18 49.03
C GLU A 330 20.61 -4.60 47.62
N ARG A 331 20.72 -3.27 47.51
CA ARG A 331 20.70 -2.55 46.23
C ARG A 331 21.85 -2.96 45.33
N ASP A 332 23.07 -3.04 45.87
CA ASP A 332 24.25 -3.46 45.11
C ASP A 332 24.13 -4.91 44.65
N THR A 333 23.51 -5.77 45.46
CA THR A 333 23.22 -7.17 45.10
C THR A 333 22.21 -7.27 43.94
N VAL A 334 21.12 -6.50 44.01
CA VAL A 334 20.10 -6.45 42.94
C VAL A 334 20.68 -5.86 41.66
N ILE A 335 21.48 -4.80 41.75
CA ILE A 335 22.18 -4.21 40.61
C ILE A 335 23.14 -5.24 40.00
N GLN A 336 23.93 -5.97 40.79
CA GLN A 336 24.80 -7.03 40.26
C GLN A 336 24.02 -8.12 39.50
N GLN A 337 22.86 -8.54 39.99
CA GLN A 337 22.04 -9.53 39.28
C GLN A 337 21.50 -8.98 37.96
N ILE A 338 21.05 -7.73 37.92
CA ILE A 338 20.59 -7.07 36.68
C ILE A 338 21.72 -6.96 35.66
N SER A 339 22.97 -6.76 36.12
CA SER A 339 24.16 -6.62 35.27
C SER A 339 24.47 -7.87 34.43
N GLN A 340 23.98 -9.04 34.87
CA GLN A 340 24.18 -10.30 34.17
C GLN A 340 23.32 -10.41 32.90
N SER A 341 22.16 -9.75 32.89
CA SER A 341 21.21 -9.78 31.76
C SER A 341 21.25 -8.53 30.89
N TYR A 342 21.69 -7.39 31.46
CA TYR A 342 21.68 -6.09 30.78
C TYR A 342 23.00 -5.35 30.98
N ARG A 343 23.45 -4.65 29.94
CA ARG A 343 24.64 -3.81 30.01
C ARG A 343 24.38 -2.62 30.94
N GLN A 344 25.09 -2.57 32.06
CA GLN A 344 25.02 -1.45 32.99
C GLN A 344 26.05 -0.38 32.64
N LEU A 345 25.61 0.87 32.70
CA LEU A 345 26.47 2.04 32.53
C LEU A 345 26.24 2.95 33.73
N GLN A 346 27.26 3.10 34.57
CA GLN A 346 27.24 4.09 35.63
C GLN A 346 27.60 5.45 35.01
N VAL A 347 26.60 6.32 34.88
CA VAL A 347 26.82 7.69 34.40
C VAL A 347 26.89 8.61 35.61
N GLY A 348 28.10 9.02 35.98
CA GLY A 348 28.30 10.14 36.90
C GLY A 348 28.14 11.47 36.18
N TYR A 349 27.62 12.48 36.90
CA TYR A 349 27.43 13.88 36.44
C TYR A 349 26.33 14.07 35.38
N ILE A 350 25.11 14.33 35.87
CA ILE A 350 23.97 14.72 35.05
C ILE A 350 24.06 16.23 34.78
N SER A 351 24.22 16.63 33.52
CA SER A 351 24.13 18.04 33.10
C SER A 351 22.84 18.28 32.30
N ARG A 352 22.46 19.54 32.03
CA ARG A 352 21.27 19.85 31.21
C ARG A 352 21.30 19.18 29.83
N LYS A 353 22.48 19.03 29.21
CA LYS A 353 22.65 18.34 27.93
C LYS A 353 22.37 16.83 28.01
N SER A 354 22.35 16.24 29.20
CA SER A 354 22.05 14.81 29.38
C SER A 354 20.55 14.49 29.19
N PHE A 355 19.66 15.48 29.30
CA PHE A 355 18.21 15.34 29.07
C PHE A 355 17.79 15.71 27.64
N GLU A 356 18.70 16.25 26.83
CA GLU A 356 18.40 16.53 25.43
C GLU A 356 18.30 15.22 24.65
N ARG A 357 17.12 14.94 24.08
CA ARG A 357 16.86 13.77 23.25
C ARG A 357 17.85 13.76 22.08
N ARG A 358 18.87 12.90 22.12
CA ARG A 358 19.78 12.75 20.98
C ARG A 358 18.98 12.31 19.75
N LYS A 359 19.12 13.04 18.65
CA LYS A 359 18.57 12.63 17.35
C LYS A 359 19.02 11.19 17.06
N LYS A 360 18.08 10.33 16.64
CA LYS A 360 18.40 8.96 16.19
C LYS A 360 19.47 9.05 15.10
N VAL A 361 20.60 8.37 15.34
CA VAL A 361 21.69 8.27 14.36
C VAL A 361 21.20 7.40 13.19
N ASN A 362 21.54 7.82 11.98
CA ASN A 362 21.18 7.13 10.75
C ASN A 362 21.87 5.75 10.72
N PRO A 363 21.15 4.63 10.57
CA PRO A 363 21.73 3.29 10.71
C PRO A 363 22.77 2.89 9.64
N ASN A 364 23.00 3.74 8.64
CA ASN A 364 23.93 3.49 7.53
C ASN A 364 25.36 4.01 7.75
N THR A 365 25.66 4.66 8.88
CA THR A 365 27.04 5.05 9.20
C THR A 365 27.75 3.90 9.91
N LYS A 366 28.89 3.44 9.39
CA LYS A 366 29.76 2.46 10.04
C LYS A 366 30.06 2.91 11.47
N ASN A 367 29.68 2.10 12.45
CA ASN A 367 30.00 2.34 13.86
C ASN A 367 31.52 2.33 14.02
N ALA A 368 32.12 3.49 14.25
CA ALA A 368 33.46 3.55 14.83
C ALA A 368 33.36 2.97 16.25
N GLY A 369 34.20 1.98 16.57
CA GLY A 369 34.24 1.36 17.88
C GLY A 369 34.44 2.43 18.97
N ILE A 370 33.73 2.27 20.09
CA ILE A 370 33.90 3.11 21.27
C ILE A 370 35.35 2.91 21.76
N PRO A 371 36.21 3.93 21.80
CA PRO A 371 37.52 3.81 22.42
C PRO A 371 37.32 3.51 23.91
N SER A 372 38.04 2.52 24.42
CA SER A 372 37.98 2.04 25.80
C SER A 372 38.82 2.89 26.77
N ASP A 373 39.37 4.02 26.31
CA ASP A 373 40.30 4.79 27.13
C ASP A 373 39.53 5.76 28.03
N GLU A 374 39.62 5.53 29.34
CA GLU A 374 39.15 6.50 30.33
C GLU A 374 40.05 7.74 30.31
N LEU A 375 39.44 8.91 30.06
CA LEU A 375 40.12 10.20 30.14
C LEU A 375 40.74 10.41 31.53
N SER A 376 41.96 10.96 31.56
CA SER A 376 42.66 11.25 32.81
C SER A 376 41.91 12.30 33.65
N MET A 377 42.17 12.34 34.96
CA MET A 377 41.52 13.30 35.86
C MET A 377 41.83 14.76 35.48
N GLU A 378 43.00 15.03 34.92
CA GLU A 378 43.40 16.36 34.44
C GLU A 378 42.68 16.73 33.13
N GLU A 379 42.54 15.79 32.20
CA GLU A 379 41.78 16.01 30.97
C GLU A 379 40.30 16.25 31.26
N LYS A 380 39.74 15.53 32.23
CA LYS A 380 38.37 15.72 32.73
C LYS A 380 38.18 17.13 33.29
N LEU A 381 39.11 17.63 34.10
CA LEU A 381 39.07 18.98 34.65
C LEU A 381 39.15 20.04 33.54
N ARG A 382 40.09 19.88 32.60
CA ARG A 382 40.25 20.81 31.47
C ARG A 382 39.02 20.87 30.57
N LEU A 383 38.46 19.71 30.20
CA LEU A 383 37.25 19.62 29.38
C LEU A 383 36.01 20.15 30.10
N THR A 384 35.94 19.99 31.42
CA THR A 384 34.84 20.56 32.23
C THR A 384 34.92 22.09 32.26
N ASP A 385 36.13 22.64 32.40
CA ASP A 385 36.35 24.09 32.41
C ASP A 385 36.10 24.70 31.03
N GLU A 386 36.51 24.01 29.96
CA GLU A 386 36.16 24.36 28.57
C GLU A 386 34.65 24.30 28.33
N LEU A 387 33.94 23.31 28.88
CA LEU A 387 32.47 23.19 28.76
C LEU A 387 31.69 24.26 29.51
N LEU A 388 32.22 24.73 30.65
CA LEU A 388 31.60 25.79 31.46
C LEU A 388 31.87 27.19 30.88
N THR A 389 32.98 27.37 30.14
CA THR A 389 33.37 28.64 29.53
C THR A 389 33.01 28.78 28.05
N ALA A 390 32.89 27.66 27.31
CA ALA A 390 32.48 27.67 25.91
C ALA A 390 30.98 27.90 25.81
N THR A 391 30.63 29.13 25.40
CA THR A 391 29.29 29.70 25.20
C THR A 391 28.50 29.98 26.49
N PRO A 392 28.68 31.17 27.12
CA PRO A 392 27.69 31.69 28.04
C PRO A 392 26.35 31.76 27.30
N ASP A 393 25.32 31.17 27.91
CA ASP A 393 23.95 31.18 27.42
C ASP A 393 23.56 32.64 27.11
N GLN A 394 23.49 32.98 25.80
CA GLN A 394 23.38 34.38 25.35
C GLN A 394 22.12 35.07 25.89
N TYR A 395 21.13 34.26 26.27
CA TYR A 395 19.83 34.68 26.81
C TYR A 395 19.64 34.21 28.27
N SER A 396 20.73 34.04 29.02
CA SER A 396 20.66 33.71 30.45
C SER A 396 19.82 34.73 31.22
N MET A 397 19.23 34.29 32.34
CA MET A 397 18.36 35.12 33.16
C MET A 397 19.01 36.46 33.56
N ASP A 398 20.31 36.46 33.88
CA ASP A 398 21.03 37.67 34.29
C ASP A 398 21.28 38.63 33.12
N ARG A 399 21.60 38.12 31.92
CA ARG A 399 21.69 38.96 30.72
C ARG A 399 20.36 39.57 30.32
N VAL A 400 19.28 38.80 30.41
CA VAL A 400 17.93 39.31 30.14
C VAL A 400 17.52 40.38 31.16
N LYS A 401 17.93 40.24 32.44
CA LYS A 401 17.71 41.30 33.45
C LYS A 401 18.42 42.59 33.10
N ASP A 402 19.72 42.51 32.79
CA ASP A 402 20.54 43.67 32.47
C ASP A 402 20.02 44.38 31.22
N TYR A 403 19.69 43.60 30.19
CA TYR A 403 19.13 44.10 28.93
C TYR A 403 17.76 44.78 29.13
N LEU A 404 16.87 44.21 29.95
CA LEU A 404 15.59 44.85 30.28
C LEU A 404 15.76 46.07 31.19
N ALA A 405 16.75 46.07 32.09
CA ALA A 405 17.05 47.22 32.95
C ALA A 405 17.53 48.43 32.15
N GLU A 406 18.26 48.22 31.06
CA GLU A 406 18.70 49.30 30.16
C GLU A 406 17.53 49.86 29.32
N LYS A 407 16.54 49.03 28.98
CA LYS A 407 15.45 49.37 28.05
C LYS A 407 14.14 49.80 28.69
N ILE A 408 13.89 49.48 29.97
CA ILE A 408 12.69 49.90 30.69
C ILE A 408 13.00 51.21 31.45
N PRO A 409 12.51 52.38 30.99
CA PRO A 409 12.71 53.64 31.69
C PRO A 409 11.99 53.67 33.06
N ASP A 410 12.31 54.66 33.90
CA ASP A 410 11.84 54.83 35.31
C ASP A 410 10.32 54.69 35.53
N LYS A 411 9.50 54.75 34.48
CA LYS A 411 8.05 54.48 34.53
C LYS A 411 7.69 53.01 34.83
N GLY A 412 8.67 52.10 34.86
CA GLY A 412 8.52 50.74 35.38
C GLY A 412 7.69 49.78 34.51
N GLN A 413 7.30 50.17 33.30
CA GLN A 413 6.64 49.30 32.33
C GLN A 413 6.91 49.75 30.89
N VAL A 414 6.94 48.78 29.96
CA VAL A 414 7.09 48.99 28.51
C VAL A 414 6.16 48.03 27.75
N SER A 415 5.46 48.56 26.75
CA SER A 415 4.72 47.78 25.75
C SER A 415 5.64 47.36 24.59
N VAL A 416 5.42 46.17 24.01
CA VAL A 416 6.14 45.75 22.79
C VAL A 416 5.89 46.68 21.59
N GLU A 417 4.73 47.34 21.53
CA GLU A 417 4.44 48.37 20.52
C GLU A 417 5.30 49.63 20.71
N GLU A 418 5.53 50.01 21.97
CA GLU A 418 6.35 51.19 22.33
C GLU A 418 7.85 50.89 22.20
N TRP A 419 8.26 49.63 22.42
CA TRP A 419 9.64 49.21 22.27
C TRP A 419 10.09 49.28 20.81
N GLY A 420 9.28 48.80 19.87
CA GLY A 420 9.63 48.76 18.45
C GLY A 420 10.77 47.77 18.17
N VAL A 421 10.45 46.48 18.16
CA VAL A 421 11.41 45.38 17.94
C VAL A 421 11.96 45.43 16.51
N ARG A 422 13.27 45.65 16.37
CA ARG A 422 13.94 45.79 15.05
C ARG A 422 14.93 44.67 14.74
N THR A 423 15.46 44.00 15.76
CA THR A 423 16.45 42.92 15.56
C THR A 423 15.96 41.59 16.09
N ARG A 424 16.54 40.50 15.55
CA ARG A 424 16.28 39.13 16.03
C ARG A 424 16.67 38.95 17.50
N GLU A 425 17.69 39.67 17.96
CA GLU A 425 18.12 39.65 19.36
C GLU A 425 17.06 40.24 20.29
N ASP A 426 16.48 41.40 19.92
CA ASP A 426 15.39 42.03 20.68
C ASP A 426 14.19 41.07 20.83
N ALA A 427 13.81 40.40 19.73
CA ALA A 427 12.71 39.43 19.76
C ALA A 427 13.01 38.22 20.67
N MET A 428 14.26 37.75 20.68
CA MET A 428 14.68 36.62 21.52
C MET A 428 14.80 37.02 22.99
N MET A 429 15.27 38.23 23.31
CA MET A 429 15.28 38.76 24.68
C MET A 429 13.86 38.91 25.23
N ILE A 430 12.92 39.37 24.41
CA ILE A 430 11.50 39.43 24.76
C ILE A 430 10.94 38.03 25.00
N ALA A 431 11.20 37.07 24.12
CA ALA A 431 10.76 35.68 24.31
C ALA A 431 11.32 35.06 25.60
N SER A 432 12.60 35.30 25.88
CA SER A 432 13.25 34.85 27.12
C SER A 432 12.65 35.52 28.36
N SER A 433 12.24 36.79 28.26
CA SER A 433 11.54 37.49 29.35
C SER A 433 10.17 36.87 29.68
N ILE A 434 9.45 36.37 28.67
CA ILE A 434 8.19 35.62 28.87
C ILE A 434 8.47 34.33 29.63
N ILE A 435 9.52 33.60 29.25
CA ILE A 435 9.90 32.33 29.87
C ILE A 435 10.32 32.53 31.33
N TYR A 436 11.07 33.60 31.62
CA TYR A 436 11.51 33.91 32.98
C TYR A 436 10.45 34.64 33.83
N SER A 437 9.37 35.13 33.22
CA SER A 437 8.24 35.70 33.94
C SER A 437 7.69 34.69 34.95
N GLY A 438 7.61 35.08 36.24
CA GLY A 438 7.23 34.19 37.34
C GLY A 438 8.35 33.31 37.93
N SER A 439 9.56 33.31 37.36
CA SER A 439 10.70 32.61 37.97
C SER A 439 11.26 33.35 39.19
N VAL A 440 11.68 32.59 40.22
CA VAL A 440 12.29 33.15 41.43
C VAL A 440 13.58 33.88 41.06
N GLY A 441 13.68 35.16 41.43
CA GLY A 441 14.85 36.00 41.15
C GLY A 441 14.79 36.82 39.86
N PHE A 442 13.72 36.72 39.05
CA PHE A 442 13.50 37.60 37.88
C PHE A 442 12.58 38.80 38.25
N PRO A 443 13.05 40.05 38.08
CA PRO A 443 12.41 41.26 38.62
C PRO A 443 11.30 41.85 37.73
N TYR A 444 10.96 41.19 36.62
CA TYR A 444 9.92 41.64 35.68
C TYR A 444 8.80 40.61 35.56
N ASP A 445 7.58 41.08 35.34
CA ASP A 445 6.41 40.28 34.96
C ASP A 445 5.92 40.69 33.57
N VAL A 446 5.50 39.70 32.80
CA VAL A 446 4.98 39.89 31.45
C VAL A 446 3.48 39.62 31.44
N VAL A 447 2.71 40.62 30.99
CA VAL A 447 1.25 40.56 30.87
C VAL A 447 0.87 40.50 29.39
N PHE A 448 0.10 39.49 29.00
CA PHE A 448 -0.45 39.36 27.64
C PHE A 448 -1.70 40.23 27.48
N GLU A 449 -1.79 40.91 26.35
CA GLU A 449 -2.96 41.68 25.90
C GLU A 449 -3.55 41.03 24.64
N GLU A 450 -4.79 41.37 24.30
CA GLU A 450 -5.45 40.80 23.12
C GLU A 450 -4.83 41.34 21.81
N GLY A 451 -4.52 40.40 20.92
CA GLY A 451 -4.01 40.65 19.57
C GLY A 451 -2.51 40.44 19.40
N THR A 452 -2.04 40.68 18.17
CA THR A 452 -0.63 40.59 17.76
C THR A 452 -0.17 41.90 17.16
N VAL A 453 1.09 42.24 17.41
CA VAL A 453 1.78 43.41 16.86
C VAL A 453 2.70 42.92 15.76
N GLU A 454 2.56 43.44 14.54
CA GLU A 454 3.55 43.22 13.50
C GLU A 454 4.76 44.11 13.74
N THR A 455 5.92 43.47 13.91
CA THR A 455 7.22 44.13 14.02
C THR A 455 8.07 43.84 12.78
N GLU A 456 9.17 44.56 12.58
CA GLU A 456 10.05 44.38 11.41
C GLU A 456 10.63 42.96 11.29
N VAL A 457 10.61 42.18 12.38
CA VAL A 457 11.24 40.85 12.46
C VAL A 457 10.22 39.71 12.52
N ALA A 458 9.09 39.90 13.22
CA ALA A 458 8.03 38.89 13.36
C ALA A 458 6.72 39.49 13.88
N ALA A 459 5.61 38.79 13.69
CA ALA A 459 4.37 39.05 14.42
C ALA A 459 4.52 38.52 15.85
N ILE A 460 4.44 39.41 16.85
CA ILE A 460 4.63 39.09 18.27
C ILE A 460 3.30 39.37 18.99
N SER A 461 2.88 38.52 19.92
CA SER A 461 1.70 38.79 20.76
C SER A 461 1.83 40.14 21.47
N ARG A 462 0.74 40.88 21.59
CA ARG A 462 0.75 42.16 22.30
C ARG A 462 1.01 41.87 23.78
N ILE A 463 2.14 42.34 24.31
CA ILE A 463 2.53 42.12 25.70
C ILE A 463 3.06 43.41 26.32
N LYS A 464 2.90 43.52 27.64
CA LYS A 464 3.50 44.55 28.48
C LYS A 464 4.41 43.92 29.52
N ILE A 465 5.65 44.38 29.56
CA ILE A 465 6.64 43.97 30.55
C ILE A 465 6.66 45.02 31.65
N LYS A 466 6.43 44.60 32.90
CA LYS A 466 6.35 45.47 34.07
C LYS A 466 7.38 45.05 35.11
N ARG A 467 8.03 46.01 35.76
CA ARG A 467 8.90 45.74 36.90
C ARG A 467 8.04 45.36 38.11
N LYS A 468 8.38 44.26 38.78
CA LYS A 468 7.74 43.89 40.05
C LYS A 468 7.98 45.00 41.08
N LYS A 469 6.92 45.46 41.73
CA LYS A 469 7.07 46.23 42.97
C LYS A 469 7.37 45.23 44.07
N TYR A 470 8.53 45.35 44.70
CA TYR A 470 8.80 44.65 45.95
C TYR A 470 7.92 45.31 47.02
N GLU A 471 6.95 44.58 47.57
CA GLU A 471 6.39 44.88 48.89
C GLU A 471 7.30 44.34 49.98
#